data_AF-A0A9E4AE20-F1
#
_entry.id   AF-A0A9E4AE20-F1
#
_cell.length_a   1.000
_cell.length_b   1.000
_cell.length_c   1.000
_cell.angle_alpha   90.00
_cell.angle_beta   90.00
_cell.angle_gamma   90.00
#
_symmetry.space_group_name_H-M   'P 1'
#
loop_
_entity.id
_entity.type
_entity.pdbx_description
1 polymer ?
#
loop_
_entity_poly.entity_id
_entity_poly.type
_entity_poly.pdbx_seq_one_letter_code
_entity_poly.pdbx_strand_id
1 'polypeptide(L)'
;MRENKDTQSLNVHIAVENFGPIEKAEIDLRPLTVFVGESNTGKTYLATLVYVLFNTFEGFSRVPLPHSIISLLKHSRFISQKELDEETLETLKKLNICGQPFKFSDLPQWLCKHILRGFNNSEHFAGELKRCFDPASVSELIRFTGNKGNKLKVSLKVSEKNQPLWNFGMKNSGSDIAVDGNVNEDMTLHIKDERISQEILGLEDLTLLLQANRSETPDFYYLPAARGGIMETRGIISNSLIDIATPGGSEHFTKDSTFSGMIADFLKQIINYKEVRMPSREIAEIANLLEKEVLRGEVEVKSPAGGFPEFLYHPRGAEQGLRMSQSSSMVSELAPLVLFLRGVVKPRDTLIIEEPEAHLHPRAQTKIAITLARLVRAGVRVIITTHSDWLLEQISNLVREGEVMKLGKSKTEPTTWLTTEEVGAWLFHADKPVEELKFDRIEGYNPPDFYDVSSGLYNSAVEFQQQLQEE
;
A
#
# COMPACT_ATOMS: atom_id res chain seq x y z
N MET A 1 -3.44 29.36 -0.23
CA MET A 1 -3.38 28.49 -1.42
C MET A 1 -2.02 27.83 -1.49
N ARG A 2 -1.85 26.67 -0.84
CA ARG A 2 -0.72 25.78 -1.17
C ARG A 2 -1.06 25.17 -2.53
N GLU A 3 -0.18 25.34 -3.51
CA GLU A 3 -0.30 24.69 -4.82
C GLU A 3 -0.63 23.21 -4.62
N ASN A 4 -1.54 22.68 -5.45
CA ASN A 4 -1.78 21.25 -5.59
C ASN A 4 -0.42 20.57 -5.81
N LYS A 5 0.22 20.09 -4.74
CA LYS A 5 1.18 19.00 -4.87
C LYS A 5 0.41 17.92 -5.59
N ASP A 6 0.85 17.50 -6.78
CA ASP A 6 0.23 16.45 -7.58
C ASP A 6 -0.13 15.24 -6.70
N THR A 7 -1.33 15.26 -6.13
CA THR A 7 -1.90 14.20 -5.33
C THR A 7 -2.23 13.11 -6.33
N GLN A 8 -1.26 12.21 -6.52
CA GLN A 8 -1.34 10.97 -7.29
C GLN A 8 -2.40 10.98 -8.39
N SER A 9 -2.01 11.39 -9.60
CA SER A 9 -2.91 11.54 -10.77
C SER A 9 -3.55 10.23 -11.27
N LEU A 10 -3.11 9.07 -10.76
CA LEU A 10 -3.50 7.75 -11.23
C LEU A 10 -4.65 7.18 -10.42
N ASN A 11 -5.76 6.93 -11.12
CA ASN A 11 -6.91 6.19 -10.62
C ASN A 11 -6.66 4.70 -10.80
N VAL A 12 -6.67 3.96 -9.70
CA VAL A 12 -6.44 2.52 -9.66
C VAL A 12 -7.71 1.83 -9.19
N HIS A 13 -8.35 1.09 -10.08
CA HIS A 13 -9.57 0.35 -9.82
C HIS A 13 -9.28 -1.14 -9.74
N ILE A 14 -9.72 -1.81 -8.67
CA ILE A 14 -9.53 -3.24 -8.45
C ILE A 14 -10.90 -3.88 -8.29
N ALA A 15 -11.16 -4.96 -9.04
CA ALA A 15 -12.34 -5.78 -8.86
C ALA A 15 -11.98 -7.24 -8.68
N VAL A 16 -12.64 -7.88 -7.71
CA VAL A 16 -12.43 -9.29 -7.35
C VAL A 16 -13.75 -10.03 -7.24
N GLU A 17 -13.73 -11.30 -7.59
CA GLU A 17 -14.83 -12.23 -7.40
C GLU A 17 -14.28 -13.56 -6.87
N ASN A 18 -14.92 -14.09 -5.83
CA ASN A 18 -14.59 -15.38 -5.22
C ASN A 18 -13.12 -15.51 -4.81
N PHE A 19 -12.66 -14.56 -3.98
CA PHE A 19 -11.28 -14.46 -3.52
C PHE A 19 -11.21 -14.50 -1.99
N GLY A 20 -10.84 -15.64 -1.43
CA GLY A 20 -10.87 -15.88 0.02
C GLY A 20 -12.30 -15.69 0.57
N PRO A 21 -12.47 -14.94 1.67
CA PRO A 21 -13.79 -14.61 2.22
C PRO A 21 -14.61 -13.63 1.36
N ILE A 22 -14.06 -13.09 0.27
CA ILE A 22 -14.70 -12.04 -0.52
C ILE A 22 -15.51 -12.68 -1.65
N GLU A 23 -16.84 -12.53 -1.61
CA GLU A 23 -17.71 -12.96 -2.71
C GLU A 23 -17.49 -12.07 -3.95
N LYS A 24 -17.58 -10.75 -3.77
CA LYS A 24 -17.36 -9.74 -4.80
C LYS A 24 -16.91 -8.43 -4.16
N ALA A 25 -15.94 -7.74 -4.76
CA ALA A 25 -15.60 -6.37 -4.39
C ALA A 25 -15.17 -5.57 -5.62
N GLU A 26 -15.54 -4.30 -5.66
CA GLU A 26 -15.11 -3.31 -6.66
C GLU A 26 -14.66 -2.06 -5.88
N ILE A 27 -13.36 -1.74 -5.95
CA ILE A 27 -12.74 -0.68 -5.14
C ILE A 27 -11.89 0.26 -5.99
N ASP A 28 -11.85 1.53 -5.59
CA ASP A 28 -10.95 2.53 -6.16
C ASP A 28 -9.92 2.92 -5.11
N LEU A 29 -8.61 2.77 -5.38
CA LEU A 29 -7.59 3.19 -4.42
C LEU A 29 -7.47 4.71 -4.39
N ARG A 30 -8.21 5.33 -3.45
CA ARG A 30 -8.12 6.76 -3.13
C ARG A 30 -6.89 7.05 -2.25
N PRO A 31 -6.40 8.30 -2.21
CA PRO A 31 -5.30 8.70 -1.35
C PRO A 31 -5.38 8.18 0.09
N LEU A 32 -6.58 8.19 0.68
CA LEU A 32 -6.93 7.41 1.86
C LEU A 32 -7.99 6.38 1.51
N THR A 33 -7.63 5.11 1.55
CA THR A 33 -8.54 3.98 1.32
C THR A 33 -8.77 3.25 2.65
N VAL A 34 -10.01 3.12 3.08
CA VAL A 34 -10.39 2.53 4.36
C VAL A 34 -11.23 1.28 4.12
N PHE A 35 -10.73 0.14 4.55
CA PHE A 35 -11.51 -1.11 4.60
C PHE A 35 -12.12 -1.24 6.00
N VAL A 36 -13.44 -1.15 6.08
CA VAL A 36 -14.23 -1.13 7.32
C VAL A 36 -15.03 -2.42 7.43
N GLY A 37 -15.20 -2.95 8.64
CA GLY A 37 -16.15 -4.04 8.91
C GLY A 37 -15.65 -5.01 9.96
N GLU A 38 -16.43 -6.04 10.26
CA GLU A 38 -16.09 -7.05 11.27
C GLU A 38 -14.87 -7.90 10.89
N SER A 39 -14.22 -8.51 11.88
CA SER A 39 -13.16 -9.49 11.62
C SER A 39 -13.65 -10.65 10.74
N ASN A 40 -12.75 -11.30 10.01
CA ASN A 40 -13.05 -12.45 9.14
C ASN A 40 -13.91 -12.15 7.88
N THR A 41 -14.16 -10.88 7.53
CA THR A 41 -14.92 -10.49 6.32
C THR A 41 -14.08 -10.29 5.06
N GLY A 42 -12.75 -10.49 5.13
CA GLY A 42 -11.86 -10.42 3.95
C GLY A 42 -11.07 -9.10 3.79
N LYS A 43 -11.14 -8.16 4.74
CA LYS A 43 -10.34 -6.91 4.71
C LYS A 43 -8.84 -7.15 4.49
N THR A 44 -8.24 -8.03 5.29
CA THR A 44 -6.84 -8.44 5.16
C THR A 44 -6.56 -9.12 3.82
N TYR A 45 -7.49 -9.93 3.31
CA TYR A 45 -7.34 -10.57 2.00
C TYR A 45 -7.26 -9.53 0.89
N LEU A 46 -8.12 -8.51 0.91
CA LEU A 46 -8.08 -7.46 -0.11
C LEU A 46 -6.83 -6.57 0.03
N ALA A 47 -6.46 -6.18 1.26
CA ALA A 47 -5.23 -5.42 1.52
C ALA A 47 -3.98 -6.19 1.04
N THR A 48 -3.91 -7.48 1.33
CA THR A 48 -2.83 -8.37 0.85
C THR A 48 -2.85 -8.49 -0.67
N LEU A 49 -4.02 -8.59 -1.30
CA LEU A 49 -4.10 -8.63 -2.76
C LEU A 49 -3.63 -7.32 -3.41
N VAL A 50 -3.96 -6.16 -2.82
CA VAL A 50 -3.44 -4.88 -3.31
C VAL A 50 -1.91 -4.88 -3.28
N TYR A 51 -1.29 -5.40 -2.22
CA TYR A 51 0.16 -5.56 -2.13
C TYR A 51 0.72 -6.53 -3.19
N VAL A 52 0.07 -7.68 -3.40
CA VAL A 52 0.44 -8.65 -4.43
C VAL A 52 0.41 -8.01 -5.82
N LEU A 53 -0.68 -7.31 -6.16
CA LEU A 53 -0.81 -6.60 -7.44
C LEU A 53 0.29 -5.55 -7.58
N PHE A 54 0.58 -4.79 -6.52
CA PHE A 54 1.63 -3.79 -6.55
C PHE A 54 3.00 -4.42 -6.85
N ASN A 55 3.40 -5.47 -6.12
CA ASN A 55 4.68 -6.15 -6.34
C ASN A 55 4.78 -6.80 -7.71
N THR A 56 3.68 -7.41 -8.17
CA THR A 56 3.63 -8.05 -9.50
C THR A 56 3.94 -7.06 -10.62
N PHE A 57 3.44 -5.83 -10.50
CA PHE A 57 3.60 -4.79 -11.53
C PHE A 57 4.67 -3.75 -11.19
N GLU A 58 5.40 -3.94 -10.08
CA GLU A 58 6.39 -2.99 -9.55
C GLU A 58 5.85 -1.56 -9.43
N GLY A 59 4.59 -1.49 -8.98
CA GLY A 59 3.82 -0.28 -8.75
C GLY A 59 2.74 0.04 -9.78
N PHE A 60 1.80 0.89 -9.37
CA PHE A 60 0.76 1.43 -10.26
C PHE A 60 1.30 2.66 -10.98
N SER A 61 2.18 2.43 -11.95
CA SER A 61 2.80 3.47 -12.78
C SER A 61 2.03 3.66 -14.10
N ARG A 62 2.38 4.70 -14.87
CA ARG A 62 1.76 4.93 -16.18
C ARG A 62 2.02 3.77 -17.15
N VAL A 63 3.24 3.24 -17.15
CA VAL A 63 3.66 2.14 -18.00
C VAL A 63 4.11 0.98 -17.11
N PRO A 64 3.45 -0.19 -17.18
CA PRO A 64 3.85 -1.34 -16.39
C PRO A 64 5.18 -1.89 -16.95
N LEU A 65 6.29 -1.50 -16.34
CA LEU A 65 7.65 -1.81 -16.81
C LEU A 65 8.36 -2.73 -15.83
N PRO A 66 8.27 -4.07 -16.01
CA PRO A 66 9.04 -5.02 -15.23
C PRO A 66 10.55 -4.72 -15.23
N HIS A 67 11.23 -4.98 -14.12
CA HIS A 67 12.68 -4.84 -13.98
C HIS A 67 13.44 -5.67 -15.01
N SER A 68 12.88 -6.80 -15.47
CA SER A 68 13.47 -7.63 -16.52
C SER A 68 13.65 -6.86 -17.84
N ILE A 69 12.74 -5.93 -18.16
CA ILE A 69 12.81 -5.08 -19.35
C ILE A 69 13.87 -4.01 -19.17
N ILE A 70 13.90 -3.36 -18.01
CA ILE A 70 14.97 -2.39 -17.69
C ILE A 70 16.33 -3.08 -17.75
N SER A 71 16.41 -4.31 -17.24
CA SER A 71 17.65 -5.10 -17.25
C SER A 71 18.03 -5.47 -18.67
N LEU A 72 17.10 -5.95 -19.48
CA LEU A 72 17.32 -6.24 -20.90
C LEU A 72 17.84 -5.01 -21.64
N LEU A 73 17.22 -3.84 -21.45
CA LEU A 73 17.63 -2.59 -22.11
C LEU A 73 18.98 -2.06 -21.59
N LYS A 74 19.30 -2.26 -20.29
CA LYS A 74 20.61 -1.89 -19.72
C LYS A 74 21.73 -2.83 -20.19
N HIS A 75 21.45 -4.13 -20.32
CA HIS A 75 22.42 -5.12 -20.77
C HIS A 75 22.58 -5.12 -22.31
N SER A 76 21.62 -4.54 -23.05
CA SER A 76 21.76 -4.28 -24.49
C SER A 76 22.79 -3.19 -24.83
N ARG A 77 23.55 -2.68 -23.86
CA ARG A 77 24.75 -1.85 -24.05
C ARG A 77 25.77 -2.43 -25.05
N PHE A 78 25.70 -3.73 -25.32
CA PHE A 78 26.57 -4.41 -26.29
C PHE A 78 25.98 -4.48 -27.71
N ILE A 79 24.71 -4.12 -27.92
CA ILE A 79 24.10 -4.01 -29.24
C ILE A 79 24.46 -2.62 -29.78
N SER A 80 25.55 -2.53 -30.54
CA SER A 80 25.91 -1.27 -31.21
C SER A 80 24.75 -0.82 -32.13
N GLN A 81 24.64 0.47 -32.47
CA GLN A 81 23.66 0.95 -33.47
C GLN A 81 23.67 0.14 -34.79
N LYS A 82 24.74 -0.59 -35.09
CA LYS A 82 24.87 -1.48 -36.26
C LYS A 82 24.14 -2.83 -36.13
N GLU A 83 23.71 -3.21 -34.94
CA GLU A 83 23.04 -4.49 -34.66
C GLU A 83 21.52 -4.33 -34.44
N LEU A 84 21.02 -3.10 -34.38
CA LEU A 84 19.60 -2.81 -34.40
C LEU A 84 19.06 -2.99 -35.82
N ASP A 85 17.89 -3.61 -35.95
CA ASP A 85 17.20 -3.68 -37.24
C ASP A 85 16.80 -2.27 -37.74
N GLU A 86 16.65 -2.13 -39.05
CA GLU A 86 16.32 -0.84 -39.68
C GLU A 86 14.98 -0.29 -39.16
N GLU A 87 14.02 -1.17 -38.84
CA GLU A 87 12.72 -0.81 -38.28
C GLU A 87 12.85 -0.13 -36.91
N THR A 88 13.65 -0.68 -35.99
CA THR A 88 13.88 -0.10 -34.67
C THR A 88 14.63 1.23 -34.80
N LEU A 89 15.63 1.32 -35.69
CA LEU A 89 16.34 2.57 -35.95
C LEU A 89 15.42 3.67 -36.51
N GLU A 90 14.51 3.32 -37.43
CA GLU A 90 13.54 4.26 -37.97
C GLU A 90 12.53 4.72 -36.91
N THR A 91 12.12 3.79 -36.04
CA THR A 91 11.22 4.09 -34.92
C THR A 91 11.88 5.02 -33.90
N LEU A 92 13.13 4.74 -33.49
CA LEU A 92 13.90 5.62 -32.60
C LEU A 92 14.07 7.02 -33.19
N LYS A 93 14.33 7.13 -34.51
CA LYS A 93 14.40 8.42 -35.22
C LYS A 93 13.07 9.18 -35.19
N LYS A 94 11.93 8.50 -35.29
CA LYS A 94 10.59 9.13 -35.17
C LYS A 94 10.31 9.61 -33.76
N LEU A 95 10.77 8.87 -32.75
CA LEU A 95 10.67 9.24 -31.33
C LEU A 95 11.59 10.40 -30.95
N ASN A 96 12.58 10.72 -31.80
CA ASN A 96 13.61 11.73 -31.57
C ASN A 96 13.13 13.19 -31.68
N ILE A 97 11.82 13.45 -31.79
CA ILE A 97 11.30 14.81 -31.84
C ILE A 97 11.15 15.34 -30.41
N CYS A 98 12.20 16.01 -29.92
CA CYS A 98 12.27 16.55 -28.57
C CYS A 98 11.02 17.40 -28.21
N GLY A 99 10.42 17.11 -27.06
CA GLY A 99 9.26 17.83 -26.53
C GLY A 99 7.90 17.41 -27.12
N GLN A 100 7.85 16.51 -28.11
CA GLN A 100 6.57 16.00 -28.60
C GLN A 100 6.11 14.75 -27.84
N PRO A 101 4.84 14.70 -27.40
CA PRO A 101 4.24 13.47 -26.93
C PRO A 101 4.13 12.46 -28.06
N PHE A 102 4.30 11.18 -27.74
CA PHE A 102 4.06 10.08 -28.67
C PHE A 102 3.24 8.98 -28.00
N LYS A 103 2.69 8.07 -28.79
CA LYS A 103 1.83 6.99 -28.33
C LYS A 103 2.65 5.76 -27.93
N PHE A 104 2.11 4.92 -27.05
CA PHE A 104 2.73 3.63 -26.73
C PHE A 104 2.92 2.77 -28.00
N SER A 105 2.00 2.84 -28.96
CA SER A 105 2.11 2.20 -30.28
C SER A 105 3.30 2.68 -31.10
N ASP A 106 3.86 3.86 -30.81
CA ASP A 106 5.00 4.42 -31.54
C ASP A 106 6.34 3.85 -31.02
N LEU A 107 6.33 3.05 -29.96
CA LEU A 107 7.50 2.29 -29.50
C LEU A 107 7.79 1.10 -30.44
N PRO A 108 9.06 0.62 -30.49
CA PRO A 108 9.41 -0.54 -31.31
C PRO A 108 8.52 -1.76 -31.01
N GLN A 109 8.02 -2.44 -32.04
CA GLN A 109 7.03 -3.50 -31.88
C GLN A 109 7.53 -4.66 -30.99
N TRP A 110 8.82 -4.98 -31.08
CA TRP A 110 9.45 -5.99 -30.23
C TRP A 110 9.37 -5.60 -28.75
N LEU A 111 9.54 -4.32 -28.42
CA LEU A 111 9.48 -3.82 -27.05
C LEU A 111 8.05 -3.90 -26.52
N CYS A 112 7.06 -3.45 -27.30
CA CYS A 112 5.64 -3.58 -26.93
C CYS A 112 5.26 -5.05 -26.67
N LYS A 113 5.69 -5.97 -27.54
CA LYS A 113 5.48 -7.41 -27.35
C LYS A 113 6.18 -7.93 -26.09
N HIS A 114 7.39 -7.49 -25.80
CA HIS A 114 8.12 -7.88 -24.58
C HIS A 114 7.46 -7.35 -23.31
N ILE A 115 6.97 -6.10 -23.30
CA ILE A 115 6.18 -5.52 -22.22
C ILE A 115 4.93 -6.38 -21.97
N LEU A 116 4.14 -6.63 -23.00
CA LEU A 116 2.93 -7.45 -22.89
C LEU A 116 3.22 -8.90 -22.47
N ARG A 117 4.33 -9.50 -22.91
CA ARG A 117 4.70 -10.87 -22.53
C ARG A 117 5.08 -10.97 -21.05
N GLY A 118 5.84 -10.00 -20.53
CA GLY A 118 6.16 -9.95 -19.10
C GLY A 118 4.92 -9.70 -18.26
N PHE A 119 4.06 -8.79 -18.74
CA PHE A 119 2.80 -8.42 -18.12
C PHE A 119 1.79 -9.58 -18.05
N ASN A 120 1.76 -10.43 -19.08
CA ASN A 120 0.88 -11.59 -19.18
C ASN A 120 1.54 -12.90 -18.73
N ASN A 121 2.56 -12.83 -17.87
CA ASN A 121 3.15 -14.02 -17.27
C ASN A 121 2.30 -14.50 -16.08
N SER A 122 1.48 -15.54 -16.29
CA SER A 122 0.64 -16.14 -15.25
C SER A 122 1.42 -16.68 -14.05
N GLU A 123 2.64 -17.16 -14.25
CA GLU A 123 3.46 -17.73 -13.18
C GLU A 123 3.94 -16.66 -12.21
N HIS A 124 4.21 -15.45 -12.68
CA HIS A 124 4.69 -14.35 -11.82
C HIS A 124 3.61 -13.93 -10.81
N PHE A 125 2.40 -13.63 -11.29
CA PHE A 125 1.29 -13.26 -10.42
C PHE A 125 0.87 -14.41 -9.49
N ALA A 126 0.84 -15.65 -10.00
CA ALA A 126 0.56 -16.83 -9.20
C ALA A 126 1.63 -17.07 -8.12
N GLY A 127 2.91 -16.80 -8.44
CA GLY A 127 4.03 -16.86 -7.52
C GLY A 127 3.89 -15.85 -6.38
N GLU A 128 3.54 -14.60 -6.68
CA GLU A 128 3.32 -13.58 -5.65
C GLU A 128 2.09 -13.88 -4.77
N LEU A 129 1.00 -14.40 -5.34
CA LEU A 129 -0.13 -14.93 -4.56
C LEU A 129 0.32 -16.03 -3.61
N LYS A 130 1.14 -16.97 -4.09
CA LYS A 130 1.66 -18.06 -3.25
C LYS A 130 2.56 -17.53 -2.14
N ARG A 131 3.45 -16.60 -2.46
CA ARG A 131 4.35 -15.96 -1.50
C ARG A 131 3.59 -15.27 -0.37
N CYS A 132 2.47 -14.60 -0.67
CA CYS A 132 1.75 -13.80 0.31
C CYS A 132 0.65 -14.54 1.08
N PHE A 133 0.00 -15.54 0.46
CA PHE A 133 -1.09 -16.30 1.08
C PHE A 133 -0.71 -17.71 1.53
N ASP A 134 0.44 -18.23 1.08
CA ASP A 134 0.92 -19.59 1.32
C ASP A 134 -0.11 -20.73 1.01
N PRO A 135 -0.86 -20.69 -0.11
CA PRO A 135 -1.68 -21.81 -0.53
C PRO A 135 -0.86 -22.83 -1.35
N ALA A 136 -1.19 -24.12 -1.27
CA ALA A 136 -0.55 -25.13 -2.11
C ALA A 136 -0.91 -24.91 -3.61
N SER A 137 -2.12 -24.42 -3.87
CA SER A 137 -2.59 -24.00 -5.18
C SER A 137 -3.44 -22.73 -5.08
N VAL A 138 -3.39 -21.86 -6.09
CA VAL A 138 -4.21 -20.65 -6.14
C VAL A 138 -5.71 -20.97 -6.08
N SER A 139 -6.12 -22.17 -6.48
CA SER A 139 -7.50 -22.64 -6.33
C SER A 139 -7.97 -22.77 -4.89
N GLU A 140 -7.08 -22.90 -3.90
CA GLU A 140 -7.44 -22.92 -2.46
C GLU A 140 -7.92 -21.56 -1.95
N LEU A 141 -7.67 -20.49 -2.72
CA LEU A 141 -8.25 -19.18 -2.45
C LEU A 141 -9.73 -19.10 -2.86
N ILE A 142 -10.28 -20.09 -3.58
CA ILE A 142 -11.71 -20.19 -3.89
C ILE A 142 -12.42 -20.76 -2.66
N ARG A 143 -13.31 -19.98 -2.04
CA ARG A 143 -14.11 -20.44 -0.89
C ARG A 143 -15.60 -20.59 -1.18
N PHE A 144 -16.12 -19.86 -2.17
CA PHE A 144 -17.53 -19.96 -2.56
C PHE A 144 -17.65 -20.92 -3.74
N THR A 145 -18.06 -22.17 -3.46
CA THR A 145 -18.14 -23.25 -4.46
C THR A 145 -19.59 -23.63 -4.83
N GLY A 146 -20.59 -22.94 -4.29
CA GLY A 146 -22.03 -23.21 -4.53
C GLY A 146 -22.70 -22.23 -5.49
N ASN A 147 -23.45 -22.75 -6.48
CA ASN A 147 -24.33 -22.09 -7.49
C ASN A 147 -23.83 -20.87 -8.30
N LYS A 148 -22.76 -20.18 -7.87
CA LYS A 148 -22.09 -19.09 -8.56
C LYS A 148 -20.68 -19.59 -8.87
N GLY A 149 -20.46 -19.97 -10.14
CA GLY A 149 -19.28 -20.60 -10.72
C GLY A 149 -17.98 -20.62 -9.90
N ASN A 150 -17.32 -21.78 -9.88
CA ASN A 150 -16.01 -22.09 -9.26
C ASN A 150 -14.83 -21.31 -9.89
N LYS A 151 -14.98 -20.02 -10.14
CA LYS A 151 -14.02 -19.20 -10.86
C LYS A 151 -13.63 -17.98 -10.04
N LEU A 152 -12.41 -18.00 -9.51
CA LEU A 152 -11.77 -16.82 -8.94
C LEU A 152 -11.44 -15.85 -10.07
N LYS A 153 -11.78 -14.58 -9.86
CA LYS A 153 -11.40 -13.49 -10.78
C LYS A 153 -10.74 -12.35 -10.01
N VAL A 154 -9.67 -11.83 -10.58
CA VAL A 154 -9.03 -10.59 -10.14
C VAL A 154 -8.89 -9.70 -11.37
N SER A 155 -9.19 -8.42 -11.23
CA SER A 155 -8.94 -7.44 -12.27
C SER A 155 -8.44 -6.14 -11.68
N LEU A 156 -7.59 -5.46 -12.45
CA LEU A 156 -6.95 -4.21 -12.12
C LEU A 156 -7.04 -3.31 -13.35
N LYS A 157 -7.44 -2.06 -13.17
CA LYS A 157 -7.45 -1.03 -14.21
C LYS A 157 -6.74 0.20 -13.69
N VAL A 158 -5.78 0.70 -14.45
CA VAL A 158 -5.06 1.93 -14.13
C VAL A 158 -5.41 2.96 -15.19
N SER A 159 -5.80 4.15 -14.75
CA SER A 159 -6.19 5.26 -15.62
C SER A 159 -5.67 6.59 -15.09
N GLU A 160 -5.52 7.58 -15.98
CA GLU A 160 -5.20 8.95 -15.59
C GLU A 160 -6.23 9.90 -16.21
N LYS A 161 -6.85 10.78 -15.41
CA LYS A 161 -7.84 11.76 -15.91
C LYS A 161 -8.92 11.11 -16.81
N ASN A 162 -9.39 9.92 -16.42
CA ASN A 162 -10.36 9.08 -17.16
C ASN A 162 -9.87 8.51 -18.50
N GLN A 163 -8.59 8.61 -18.84
CA GLN A 163 -7.98 7.88 -19.94
C GLN A 163 -7.42 6.55 -19.43
N PRO A 164 -7.84 5.39 -19.98
CA PRO A 164 -7.30 4.10 -19.59
C PRO A 164 -5.83 4.02 -20.00
N LEU A 165 -4.96 3.58 -19.08
CA LEU A 165 -3.54 3.38 -19.38
C LEU A 165 -3.27 1.90 -19.63
N TRP A 166 -3.67 1.04 -18.68
CA TRP A 166 -3.51 -0.40 -18.81
C TRP A 166 -4.49 -1.14 -17.89
N ASN A 167 -4.74 -2.40 -18.21
CA ASN A 167 -5.59 -3.28 -17.41
C ASN A 167 -4.99 -4.67 -17.33
N PHE A 168 -5.33 -5.38 -16.26
CA PHE A 168 -4.98 -6.76 -16.02
C PHE A 168 -6.22 -7.51 -15.54
N GLY A 169 -6.36 -8.76 -15.97
CA GLY A 169 -7.38 -9.69 -15.58
C GLY A 169 -6.78 -11.07 -15.38
N MET A 170 -7.19 -11.72 -14.30
CA MET A 170 -6.81 -13.09 -13.98
C MET A 170 -8.08 -13.88 -13.68
N LYS A 171 -8.16 -15.09 -14.23
CA LYS A 171 -9.24 -16.04 -14.00
C LYS A 171 -8.63 -17.39 -13.66
N ASN A 172 -9.04 -17.99 -12.56
CA ASN A 172 -8.69 -19.36 -12.22
C ASN A 172 -9.96 -20.22 -12.22
N SER A 173 -9.98 -21.31 -12.99
CA SER A 173 -11.11 -22.24 -13.07
C SER A 173 -10.78 -23.64 -12.51
N GLY A 174 -9.87 -23.72 -11.53
CA GLY A 174 -9.38 -24.97 -10.92
C GLY A 174 -7.88 -25.16 -11.16
N SER A 175 -7.52 -25.94 -12.18
CA SER A 175 -6.11 -26.28 -12.47
C SER A 175 -5.34 -25.18 -13.20
N ASP A 176 -6.04 -24.38 -14.01
CA ASP A 176 -5.39 -23.42 -14.91
C ASP A 176 -5.67 -21.98 -14.52
N ILE A 177 -4.60 -21.18 -14.52
CA ILE A 177 -4.64 -19.73 -14.34
C ILE A 177 -4.52 -19.09 -15.72
N ALA A 178 -5.57 -18.43 -16.17
CA ALA A 178 -5.54 -17.57 -17.34
C ALA A 178 -5.33 -16.12 -16.90
N VAL A 179 -4.35 -15.44 -17.51
CA VAL A 179 -4.16 -13.99 -17.37
C VAL A 179 -4.32 -13.33 -18.72
N ASP A 180 -4.93 -12.15 -18.71
CA ASP A 180 -5.12 -11.29 -19.87
C ASP A 180 -4.91 -9.85 -19.46
N GLY A 181 -4.08 -9.16 -20.20
CA GLY A 181 -3.50 -7.91 -19.77
C GLY A 181 -3.09 -7.09 -20.96
N ASN A 182 -3.52 -5.83 -20.95
CA ASN A 182 -3.45 -4.95 -22.10
C ASN A 182 -2.96 -3.56 -21.68
N VAL A 183 -2.13 -2.96 -22.53
CA VAL A 183 -1.70 -1.56 -22.43
C VAL A 183 -2.40 -0.79 -23.53
N ASN A 184 -2.91 0.41 -23.22
CA ASN A 184 -3.56 1.25 -24.20
C ASN A 184 -2.51 1.73 -25.22
N GLU A 185 -2.68 1.31 -26.48
CA GLU A 185 -1.80 1.67 -27.58
C GLU A 185 -1.76 3.18 -27.83
N ASP A 186 -2.89 3.87 -27.60
CA ASP A 186 -3.00 5.33 -27.73
C ASP A 186 -2.51 6.09 -26.49
N MET A 187 -2.00 5.40 -25.47
CA MET A 187 -1.47 6.03 -24.26
C MET A 187 -0.34 6.99 -24.64
N THR A 188 -0.47 8.24 -24.23
CA THR A 188 0.55 9.26 -24.45
C THR A 188 1.70 9.15 -23.46
N LEU A 189 2.92 9.02 -23.98
CA LEU A 189 4.19 9.08 -23.26
C LEU A 189 4.80 10.47 -23.45
N HIS A 190 5.38 11.02 -22.38
CA HIS A 190 5.95 12.36 -22.37
C HIS A 190 7.45 12.33 -22.17
N ILE A 191 8.18 13.11 -22.97
CA ILE A 191 9.61 13.37 -22.79
C ILE A 191 9.72 14.65 -21.95
N LYS A 192 9.57 14.52 -20.62
CA LYS A 192 9.69 15.65 -19.67
C LYS A 192 11.00 15.62 -18.85
N ASP A 193 11.96 14.82 -19.26
CA ASP A 193 13.23 14.69 -18.55
C ASP A 193 14.26 15.64 -19.16
N GLU A 194 14.72 16.63 -18.38
CA GLU A 194 15.78 17.57 -18.78
C GLU A 194 17.10 16.86 -19.13
N ARG A 195 17.28 15.59 -18.71
CA ARG A 195 18.44 14.75 -19.07
C ARG A 195 18.40 14.26 -20.52
N ILE A 196 17.21 14.22 -21.13
CA ILE A 196 17.03 13.87 -22.55
C ILE A 196 17.10 15.17 -23.35
N SER A 197 18.27 15.82 -23.34
CA SER A 197 18.38 17.22 -23.79
C SER A 197 18.65 17.40 -25.28
N GLN A 198 19.01 16.35 -26.04
CA GLN A 198 19.41 16.54 -27.45
C GLN A 198 18.79 15.54 -28.41
N GLU A 199 18.97 14.21 -28.27
CA GLU A 199 18.36 13.23 -29.19
C GLU A 199 18.21 11.82 -28.54
N ILE A 200 17.18 11.03 -28.88
CA ILE A 200 17.09 9.57 -28.62
C ILE A 200 17.94 8.87 -29.67
N LEU A 201 19.18 8.53 -29.31
CA LEU A 201 20.19 7.97 -30.20
C LEU A 201 20.30 6.44 -30.08
N GLY A 202 19.76 5.84 -29.02
CA GLY A 202 19.81 4.39 -28.84
C GLY A 202 18.90 3.84 -27.73
N LEU A 203 19.09 2.55 -27.40
CA LEU A 203 18.31 1.85 -26.37
C LEU A 203 18.52 2.41 -24.95
N GLU A 204 19.66 3.06 -24.68
CA GLU A 204 19.89 3.74 -23.40
C GLU A 204 18.93 4.92 -23.22
N ASP A 205 18.72 5.73 -24.26
CA ASP A 205 17.80 6.86 -24.23
C ASP A 205 16.35 6.40 -24.12
N LEU A 206 16.01 5.28 -24.80
CA LEU A 206 14.71 4.62 -24.65
C LEU A 206 14.50 4.15 -23.20
N THR A 207 15.55 3.62 -22.54
CA THR A 207 15.49 3.22 -21.13
C THR A 207 15.22 4.42 -20.22
N LEU A 208 15.95 5.52 -20.43
CA LEU A 208 15.79 6.75 -19.66
C LEU A 208 14.39 7.33 -19.85
N LEU A 209 13.85 7.30 -21.07
CA LEU A 209 12.50 7.74 -21.38
C LEU A 209 11.44 6.91 -20.65
N LEU A 210 11.56 5.58 -20.75
CA LEU A 210 10.65 4.66 -20.08
C LEU A 210 10.71 4.85 -18.55
N GLN A 211 11.90 5.07 -18.01
CA GLN A 211 12.10 5.42 -16.59
C GLN A 211 11.50 6.78 -16.22
N ALA A 212 11.63 7.80 -17.06
CA ALA A 212 11.01 9.11 -16.81
C ALA A 212 9.47 9.02 -16.77
N ASN A 213 8.88 8.16 -17.62
CA ASN A 213 7.45 7.88 -17.62
C ASN A 213 7.01 6.88 -16.53
N ARG A 214 7.97 6.24 -15.85
CA ARG A 214 7.72 5.34 -14.71
C ARG A 214 7.46 6.11 -13.40
N SER A 215 7.66 7.45 -13.39
CA SER A 215 7.89 8.28 -12.19
C SER A 215 8.98 7.70 -11.29
N GLU A 216 9.39 8.39 -10.21
CA GLU A 216 10.08 7.66 -9.13
C GLU A 216 9.19 6.49 -8.75
N THR A 217 9.71 5.26 -8.78
CA THR A 217 8.94 4.07 -8.43
C THR A 217 8.57 4.20 -6.96
N PRO A 218 7.30 4.47 -6.63
CA PRO A 218 6.91 4.60 -5.24
C PRO A 218 7.19 3.26 -4.56
N ASP A 219 7.72 3.28 -3.35
CA ASP A 219 7.86 2.07 -2.56
C ASP A 219 6.51 1.73 -1.91
N PHE A 220 6.33 0.46 -1.56
CA PHE A 220 5.09 -0.04 -0.99
C PHE A 220 5.38 -0.80 0.29
N TYR A 221 4.75 -0.36 1.36
CA TYR A 221 5.04 -0.82 2.69
C TYR A 221 3.80 -1.42 3.32
N TYR A 222 3.96 -2.58 3.96
CA TYR A 222 2.88 -3.26 4.65
C TYR A 222 3.20 -3.38 6.14
N LEU A 223 2.35 -2.78 6.97
CA LEU A 223 2.39 -2.92 8.43
C LEU A 223 1.29 -3.90 8.84
N PRO A 224 1.64 -5.15 9.22
CA PRO A 224 0.66 -6.16 9.59
C PRO A 224 -0.02 -5.83 10.92
N ALA A 225 -1.15 -6.49 11.20
CA ALA A 225 -1.88 -6.30 12.46
C ALA A 225 -1.07 -6.72 13.68
N ALA A 226 -0.27 -7.81 13.59
CA ALA A 226 0.52 -8.35 14.70
C ALA A 226 1.94 -7.73 14.82
N ARG A 227 2.10 -6.48 14.41
CA ARG A 227 3.41 -5.82 14.32
C ARG A 227 4.12 -5.64 15.68
N GLY A 228 3.39 -5.46 16.79
CA GLY A 228 4.00 -5.41 18.12
C GLY A 228 4.75 -6.70 18.50
N GLY A 229 4.14 -7.87 18.25
CA GLY A 229 4.79 -9.16 18.52
C GLY A 229 6.02 -9.41 17.65
N ILE A 230 5.98 -8.95 16.38
CA ILE A 230 7.14 -8.99 15.49
C ILE A 230 8.27 -8.12 16.03
N MET A 231 7.95 -6.92 16.52
CA MET A 231 8.93 -6.03 17.11
C MET A 231 9.61 -6.64 18.33
N GLU A 232 8.87 -7.36 19.18
CA GLU A 232 9.43 -7.98 20.38
C GLU A 232 10.33 -9.18 20.08
N THR A 233 9.98 -9.97 19.07
CA THR A 233 10.70 -11.21 18.71
C THR A 233 11.87 -10.98 17.75
N ARG A 234 11.96 -9.79 17.12
CA ARG A 234 12.99 -9.47 16.11
C ARG A 234 14.42 -9.81 16.52
N GLY A 235 14.78 -9.62 17.80
CA GLY A 235 16.15 -9.85 18.29
C GLY A 235 16.52 -11.34 18.26
N ILE A 236 15.57 -12.22 18.58
CA ILE A 236 15.73 -13.67 18.50
C ILE A 236 15.89 -14.07 17.04
N ILE A 237 14.98 -13.61 16.17
CA ILE A 237 15.01 -13.89 14.72
C ILE A 237 16.35 -13.46 14.11
N SER A 238 16.79 -12.25 14.43
CA SER A 238 18.02 -11.68 13.89
C SER A 238 19.27 -12.46 14.34
N ASN A 239 19.32 -12.88 15.61
CA ASN A 239 20.42 -13.71 16.12
C ASN A 239 20.42 -15.10 15.47
N SER A 240 19.26 -15.73 15.32
CA SER A 240 19.16 -17.02 14.62
C SER A 240 19.67 -16.94 13.17
N LEU A 241 19.43 -15.82 12.48
CA LEU A 241 19.98 -15.60 11.13
C LEU A 241 21.51 -15.50 11.12
N ILE A 242 22.13 -14.90 12.16
CA ILE A 242 23.60 -14.85 12.30
C ILE A 242 24.17 -16.24 12.58
N ASP A 243 23.56 -16.99 13.48
CA ASP A 243 24.03 -18.34 13.85
C ASP A 243 24.07 -19.25 12.62
N ILE A 244 23.06 -19.14 11.74
CA ILE A 244 22.99 -19.86 10.46
C ILE A 244 24.09 -19.40 9.49
N ALA A 245 24.38 -18.11 9.42
CA ALA A 245 25.35 -17.55 8.47
C ALA A 245 26.82 -17.80 8.87
N THR A 246 27.08 -18.31 10.08
CA THR A 246 28.44 -18.51 10.60
C THR A 246 29.02 -19.86 10.15
N PRO A 247 30.30 -19.96 9.70
CA PRO A 247 30.82 -21.10 8.91
C PRO A 247 30.95 -22.47 9.63
N GLY A 248 30.33 -22.65 10.80
CA GLY A 248 30.31 -23.91 11.57
C GLY A 248 28.91 -24.51 11.77
N GLY A 249 27.84 -23.82 11.35
CA GLY A 249 26.46 -24.29 11.47
C GLY A 249 26.09 -25.22 10.32
N SER A 250 26.41 -26.50 10.45
CA SER A 250 25.99 -27.53 9.50
C SER A 250 24.54 -27.95 9.78
N GLU A 251 23.56 -27.11 9.45
CA GLU A 251 22.17 -27.55 9.31
C GLU A 251 21.57 -27.00 8.01
N HIS A 252 21.37 -27.91 7.06
CA HIS A 252 20.54 -27.68 5.88
C HIS A 252 19.08 -27.57 6.35
N PHE A 253 18.57 -26.35 6.54
CA PHE A 253 17.13 -26.16 6.60
C PHE A 253 16.55 -26.26 5.19
N THR A 254 16.11 -27.46 4.82
CA THR A 254 15.06 -27.66 3.82
C THR A 254 13.72 -27.53 4.55
N LYS A 255 13.26 -26.30 4.78
CA LYS A 255 11.87 -26.06 5.16
C LYS A 255 11.44 -24.73 4.57
N ASP A 256 10.36 -24.78 3.79
CA ASP A 256 9.71 -23.61 3.21
C ASP A 256 9.52 -22.53 4.29
N SER A 257 9.74 -21.26 3.92
CA SER A 257 9.67 -20.16 4.89
C SER A 257 8.28 -20.14 5.55
N THR A 258 8.22 -20.15 6.88
CA THR A 258 6.94 -20.14 7.63
C THR A 258 6.26 -18.76 7.68
N PHE A 259 6.96 -17.70 7.27
CA PHE A 259 6.38 -16.36 7.22
C PHE A 259 5.78 -16.10 5.84
N SER A 260 4.59 -15.50 5.81
CA SER A 260 4.07 -14.95 4.56
C SER A 260 5.02 -13.86 4.04
N GLY A 261 5.03 -13.67 2.72
CA GLY A 261 5.86 -12.68 2.05
C GLY A 261 5.71 -11.27 2.64
N MET A 262 4.49 -10.90 3.05
CA MET A 262 4.17 -9.65 3.72
C MET A 262 4.98 -9.45 5.01
N ILE A 263 4.96 -10.49 5.85
CA ILE A 263 5.63 -10.48 7.16
C ILE A 263 7.13 -10.52 6.97
N ALA A 264 7.62 -11.30 6.00
CA ALA A 264 9.03 -11.37 5.65
C ALA A 264 9.56 -10.01 5.17
N ASP A 265 8.81 -9.32 4.31
CA ASP A 265 9.17 -7.99 3.79
C ASP A 265 9.17 -6.94 4.91
N PHE A 266 8.15 -6.94 5.77
CA PHE A 266 8.10 -6.07 6.96
C PHE A 266 9.28 -6.33 7.92
N LEU A 267 9.53 -7.60 8.25
CA LEU A 267 10.66 -8.03 9.09
C LEU A 267 11.99 -7.56 8.50
N LYS A 268 12.18 -7.72 7.18
CA LYS A 268 13.39 -7.28 6.47
C LYS A 268 13.62 -5.77 6.64
N GLN A 269 12.57 -4.95 6.61
CA GLN A 269 12.67 -3.50 6.82
C GLN A 269 13.07 -3.16 8.26
N ILE A 270 12.47 -3.84 9.25
CA ILE A 270 12.77 -3.63 10.67
C ILE A 270 14.20 -4.07 11.02
N ILE A 271 14.61 -5.25 10.56
CA ILE A 271 15.93 -5.83 10.84
C ILE A 271 17.03 -5.03 10.15
N ASN A 272 16.81 -4.58 8.90
CA ASN A 272 17.79 -3.79 8.16
C ASN A 272 17.59 -2.28 8.33
N TYR A 273 16.80 -1.85 9.32
CA TYR A 273 16.50 -0.45 9.52
C TYR A 273 17.79 0.34 9.73
N LYS A 274 17.95 1.39 8.92
CA LYS A 274 19.04 2.36 9.04
C LYS A 274 18.43 3.74 9.04
N GLU A 275 18.81 4.52 10.05
CA GLU A 275 18.32 5.88 10.14
C GLU A 275 18.88 6.71 8.98
N VAL A 276 17.97 7.30 8.19
CA VAL A 276 18.34 8.08 7.01
C VAL A 276 18.83 9.46 7.47
N ARG A 277 19.96 9.91 6.90
CA ARG A 277 20.59 11.19 7.27
C ARG A 277 19.74 12.42 6.91
N MET A 278 18.83 12.31 5.95
CA MET A 278 17.94 13.39 5.50
C MET A 278 16.55 12.84 5.10
N PRO A 279 15.62 12.67 6.05
CA PRO A 279 14.24 12.31 5.73
C PRO A 279 13.49 13.48 5.10
N SER A 280 12.34 13.17 4.46
CA SER A 280 11.38 14.21 4.09
C SER A 280 11.01 15.01 5.34
N ARG A 281 11.31 16.31 5.36
CA ARG A 281 11.08 17.17 6.52
C ARG A 281 9.63 17.10 7.02
N GLU A 282 8.68 17.02 6.09
CA GLU A 282 7.25 16.91 6.39
C GLU A 282 6.92 15.57 7.05
N ILE A 283 7.41 14.45 6.53
CA ILE A 283 7.12 13.11 7.08
C ILE A 283 7.81 12.91 8.43
N ALA A 284 9.03 13.41 8.59
CA ALA A 284 9.73 13.42 9.86
C ALA A 284 8.98 14.24 10.94
N GLU A 285 8.38 15.36 10.56
CA GLU A 285 7.53 16.14 11.47
C GLU A 285 6.27 15.36 11.88
N ILE A 286 5.68 14.59 10.97
CA ILE A 286 4.55 13.69 11.30
C ILE A 286 4.97 12.62 12.32
N ALA A 287 6.16 12.04 12.16
CA ALA A 287 6.71 11.07 13.13
C ALA A 287 6.88 11.72 14.52
N ASN A 288 7.47 12.91 14.57
CA ASN A 288 7.66 13.66 15.82
C ASN A 288 6.32 14.00 16.49
N LEU A 289 5.29 14.36 15.72
CA LEU A 289 3.95 14.62 16.24
C LEU A 289 3.31 13.34 16.76
N LEU A 290 3.45 12.20 16.07
CA LEU A 290 2.96 10.90 16.53
C LEU A 290 3.60 10.52 17.88
N GLU A 291 4.92 10.65 18.00
CA GLU A 291 5.65 10.41 19.25
C GLU A 291 5.18 11.34 20.38
N LYS A 292 5.04 12.64 20.10
CA LYS A 292 4.68 13.64 21.10
C LYS A 292 3.21 13.56 21.54
N GLU A 293 2.29 13.36 20.59
CA GLU A 293 0.85 13.44 20.81
C GLU A 293 0.24 12.10 21.21
N VAL A 294 0.77 10.98 20.71
CA VAL A 294 0.21 9.63 20.92
C VAL A 294 1.07 8.81 21.87
N LEU A 295 2.34 8.55 21.53
CA LEU A 295 3.21 7.67 22.33
C LEU A 295 3.56 8.32 23.68
N ARG A 296 3.69 9.65 23.71
CA ARG A 296 4.17 10.45 24.86
C ARG A 296 5.60 10.10 25.26
N GLY A 297 6.43 9.86 24.26
CA GLY A 297 7.84 9.53 24.39
C GLY A 297 8.43 9.29 23.01
N GLU A 298 9.71 8.96 22.97
CA GLU A 298 10.49 8.82 21.74
C GLU A 298 10.98 7.39 21.55
N VAL A 299 11.03 6.92 20.30
CA VAL A 299 11.63 5.66 19.92
C VAL A 299 13.11 5.93 19.61
N GLU A 300 14.00 5.43 20.46
CA GLU A 300 15.44 5.50 20.25
C GLU A 300 15.91 4.29 19.42
N VAL A 301 16.79 4.54 18.45
CA VAL A 301 17.43 3.51 17.63
C VAL A 301 18.91 3.44 18.01
N LYS A 302 19.34 2.30 18.56
CA LYS A 302 20.74 1.99 18.83
C LYS A 302 21.26 1.02 17.78
N SER A 303 22.24 1.45 17.00
CA SER A 303 22.88 0.60 15.98
C SER A 303 24.29 0.22 16.41
N PRO A 304 24.50 -0.97 17.03
CA PRO A 304 25.83 -1.44 17.38
C PRO A 304 26.67 -1.75 16.13
N ALA A 305 27.99 -1.60 16.23
CA ALA A 305 28.90 -1.90 15.12
C ALA A 305 28.83 -3.39 14.75
N GLY A 306 28.37 -3.68 13.53
CA GLY A 306 28.26 -5.05 13.01
C GLY A 306 27.06 -5.85 13.52
N GLY A 307 26.11 -5.23 14.23
CA GLY A 307 24.88 -5.87 14.71
C GLY A 307 23.60 -5.24 14.14
N PHE A 308 22.47 -5.81 14.52
CA PHE A 308 21.14 -5.31 14.16
C PHE A 308 20.70 -4.16 15.06
N PRO A 309 19.82 -3.26 14.57
CA PRO A 309 19.33 -2.14 15.36
C PRO A 309 18.49 -2.61 16.57
N GLU A 310 18.79 -2.04 17.72
CA GLU A 310 17.98 -2.13 18.92
C GLU A 310 17.08 -0.90 19.04
N PHE A 311 15.77 -1.14 19.10
CA PHE A 311 14.77 -0.11 19.40
C PHE A 311 14.44 -0.09 20.89
N LEU A 312 14.60 1.07 21.49
CA LEU A 312 14.22 1.39 22.88
C LEU A 312 13.15 2.47 22.86
N TYR A 313 12.31 2.50 23.89
CA TYR A 313 11.32 3.55 24.10
C TYR A 313 11.74 4.42 25.29
N HIS A 314 11.78 5.74 25.10
CA HIS A 314 12.03 6.72 26.14
C HIS A 314 10.74 7.47 26.48
N PRO A 315 10.05 7.10 27.58
CA PRO A 315 8.91 7.88 28.06
C PRO A 315 9.32 9.33 28.34
N ARG A 316 8.42 10.29 28.08
CA ARG A 316 8.69 11.70 28.35
C ARG A 316 9.08 11.92 29.83
N GLY A 317 10.27 12.49 30.04
CA GLY A 317 10.79 12.81 31.37
C GLY A 317 11.49 11.64 32.07
N ALA A 318 11.63 10.47 31.42
CA ALA A 318 12.43 9.37 31.93
C ALA A 318 13.90 9.51 31.52
N GLU A 319 14.82 9.19 32.43
CA GLU A 319 16.27 9.18 32.15
C GLU A 319 16.74 7.88 31.45
N GLN A 320 15.99 6.79 31.62
CA GLN A 320 16.34 5.47 31.06
C GLN A 320 15.32 5.00 30.03
N GLY A 321 15.84 4.40 28.96
CA GLY A 321 15.05 3.75 27.92
C GLY A 321 14.59 2.37 28.31
N LEU A 322 13.38 2.03 27.87
CA LEU A 322 12.76 0.73 28.05
C LEU A 322 12.93 -0.11 26.78
N ARG A 323 13.16 -1.41 26.90
CA ARG A 323 13.01 -2.31 25.76
C ARG A 323 11.55 -2.33 25.31
N MET A 324 11.28 -2.65 24.05
CA MET A 324 9.89 -2.72 23.54
C MET A 324 9.03 -3.69 24.37
N SER A 325 9.58 -4.83 24.77
CA SER A 325 8.91 -5.81 25.65
C SER A 325 8.63 -5.31 27.08
N GLN A 326 9.20 -4.17 27.48
CA GLN A 326 8.98 -3.50 28.75
C GLN A 326 8.11 -2.24 28.60
N SER A 327 7.74 -1.88 27.36
CA SER A 327 6.88 -0.76 27.05
C SER A 327 5.41 -1.19 27.01
N SER A 328 4.48 -0.23 27.00
CA SER A 328 3.05 -0.55 26.82
C SER A 328 2.79 -1.11 25.42
N SER A 329 1.79 -1.98 25.26
CA SER A 329 1.38 -2.53 23.95
C SER A 329 1.18 -1.47 22.87
N MET A 330 0.56 -0.32 23.20
CA MET A 330 0.40 0.82 22.29
C MET A 330 1.75 1.29 21.68
N VAL A 331 2.80 1.32 22.49
CA VAL A 331 4.14 1.75 22.04
C VAL A 331 4.74 0.70 21.12
N SER A 332 4.71 -0.58 21.51
CA SER A 332 5.19 -1.68 20.66
C SER A 332 4.45 -1.72 19.31
N GLU A 333 3.15 -1.43 19.30
CA GLU A 333 2.31 -1.41 18.09
C GLU A 333 2.60 -0.21 17.17
N LEU A 334 2.85 0.98 17.72
CA LEU A 334 3.06 2.19 16.93
C LEU A 334 4.53 2.48 16.61
N ALA A 335 5.48 1.87 17.33
CA ALA A 335 6.90 2.05 17.07
C ALA A 335 7.30 1.73 15.61
N PRO A 336 6.82 0.65 14.97
CA PRO A 336 7.06 0.41 13.55
C PRO A 336 6.63 1.58 12.66
N LEU A 337 5.46 2.15 12.91
CA LEU A 337 4.97 3.28 12.13
C LEU A 337 5.90 4.48 12.31
N VAL A 338 6.29 4.82 13.54
CA VAL A 338 7.25 5.89 13.82
C VAL A 338 8.57 5.68 13.06
N LEU A 339 9.13 4.47 13.11
CA LEU A 339 10.37 4.14 12.42
C LEU A 339 10.22 4.28 10.90
N PHE A 340 9.13 3.77 10.34
CA PHE A 340 8.87 3.88 8.91
C PHE A 340 8.77 5.34 8.48
N LEU A 341 8.10 6.20 9.25
CA LEU A 341 7.99 7.62 8.95
C LEU A 341 9.32 8.37 9.10
N ARG A 342 10.22 7.94 9.99
CA ARG A 342 11.54 8.57 10.18
C ARG A 342 12.54 8.24 9.08
N GLY A 343 12.49 7.04 8.51
CA GLY A 343 13.60 6.54 7.68
C GLY A 343 13.24 5.78 6.43
N VAL A 344 11.96 5.49 6.19
CA VAL A 344 11.55 4.53 5.15
C VAL A 344 10.62 5.18 4.13
N VAL A 345 9.55 5.80 4.62
CA VAL A 345 8.45 6.33 3.79
C VAL A 345 8.80 7.71 3.22
N LYS A 346 8.50 7.90 1.94
CA LYS A 346 8.67 9.12 1.16
C LYS A 346 7.35 9.55 0.51
N PRO A 347 7.23 10.80 0.06
CA PRO A 347 6.10 11.20 -0.77
C PRO A 347 5.96 10.27 -1.99
N ARG A 348 4.71 10.03 -2.43
CA ARG A 348 4.28 9.09 -3.48
C ARG A 348 4.26 7.61 -3.09
N ASP A 349 4.96 7.20 -2.04
CA ASP A 349 4.89 5.84 -1.52
C ASP A 349 3.45 5.49 -1.12
N THR A 350 3.18 4.18 -1.06
CA THR A 350 1.94 3.67 -0.50
C THR A 350 2.21 2.88 0.77
N LEU A 351 1.40 3.13 1.79
CA LEU A 351 1.50 2.50 3.10
C LEU A 351 0.18 1.77 3.38
N ILE A 352 0.24 0.44 3.46
CA ILE A 352 -0.85 -0.36 4.03
C ILE A 352 -0.60 -0.52 5.53
N ILE A 353 -1.60 -0.20 6.34
CA ILE A 353 -1.56 -0.41 7.79
C ILE A 353 -2.79 -1.19 8.20
N GLU A 354 -2.60 -2.42 8.66
CA GLU A 354 -3.71 -3.18 9.22
C GLU A 354 -3.99 -2.77 10.66
N GLU A 355 -5.26 -2.54 10.98
CA GLU A 355 -5.72 -2.21 12.33
C GLU A 355 -4.80 -1.20 13.04
N PRO A 356 -4.62 0.02 12.50
CA PRO A 356 -3.77 1.04 13.09
C PRO A 356 -4.24 1.46 14.50
N GLU A 357 -5.49 1.15 14.86
CA GLU A 357 -6.11 1.35 16.17
C GLU A 357 -5.84 0.23 17.19
N ALA A 358 -5.28 -0.91 16.79
CA ALA A 358 -5.15 -2.06 17.68
C ALA A 358 -4.39 -1.70 18.96
N HIS A 359 -4.94 -2.09 20.11
CA HIS A 359 -4.40 -1.78 21.45
C HIS A 359 -4.38 -0.28 21.83
N LEU A 360 -5.01 0.61 21.05
CA LEU A 360 -5.11 2.04 21.38
C LEU A 360 -6.41 2.38 22.11
N HIS A 361 -6.33 3.27 23.09
CA HIS A 361 -7.49 3.91 23.68
C HIS A 361 -8.20 4.82 22.64
N PRO A 362 -9.54 5.00 22.66
CA PRO A 362 -10.27 5.82 21.68
C PRO A 362 -9.66 7.19 21.37
N ARG A 363 -9.24 7.93 22.41
CA ARG A 363 -8.51 9.20 22.26
C ARG A 363 -7.25 9.09 21.38
N ALA A 364 -6.49 8.01 21.47
CA ALA A 364 -5.33 7.78 20.63
C ALA A 364 -5.73 7.40 19.18
N GLN A 365 -6.82 6.64 19.01
CA GLN A 365 -7.35 6.28 17.68
C GLN A 365 -7.73 7.53 16.86
N THR A 366 -8.35 8.54 17.50
CA THR A 366 -8.63 9.83 16.83
C THR A 366 -7.35 10.55 16.37
N LYS A 367 -6.27 10.48 17.16
CA LYS A 367 -4.97 11.06 16.77
C LYS A 367 -4.30 10.28 15.65
N ILE A 368 -4.48 8.96 15.60
CA ILE A 368 -4.05 8.15 14.46
C ILE A 368 -4.77 8.61 13.19
N ALA A 369 -6.09 8.80 13.19
CA ALA A 369 -6.81 9.33 12.04
C ALA A 369 -6.22 10.67 11.53
N ILE A 370 -5.86 11.58 12.46
CA ILE A 370 -5.17 12.84 12.11
C ILE A 370 -3.80 12.58 11.49
N THR A 371 -3.01 11.64 12.03
CA THR A 371 -1.72 11.22 11.47
C THR A 371 -1.87 10.67 10.05
N LEU A 372 -2.85 9.81 9.80
CA LEU A 372 -3.12 9.27 8.46
C LEU A 372 -3.46 10.38 7.46
N ALA A 373 -4.28 11.35 7.88
CA ALA A 373 -4.59 12.52 7.04
C ALA A 373 -3.37 13.40 6.78
N ARG A 374 -2.47 13.56 7.74
CA ARG A 374 -1.18 14.26 7.54
C ARG A 374 -0.31 13.53 6.51
N LEU A 375 -0.29 12.19 6.52
CA LEU A 375 0.45 11.40 5.52
C LEU A 375 -0.11 11.60 4.11
N VAL A 376 -1.43 11.58 3.96
CA VAL A 376 -2.11 11.88 2.68
C VAL A 376 -1.72 13.27 2.18
N ARG A 377 -1.69 14.27 3.07
CA ARG A 377 -1.26 15.64 2.74
C ARG A 377 0.22 15.74 2.39
N ALA A 378 1.06 14.87 2.94
CA ALA A 378 2.47 14.74 2.57
C ALA A 378 2.68 13.97 1.24
N GLY A 379 1.59 13.53 0.59
CA GLY A 379 1.63 12.84 -0.70
C GLY A 379 1.79 11.32 -0.60
N VAL A 380 1.62 10.73 0.57
CA VAL A 380 1.65 9.28 0.79
C VAL A 380 0.25 8.71 0.58
N ARG A 381 0.11 7.64 -0.20
CA ARG A 381 -1.15 6.89 -0.26
C ARG A 381 -1.26 6.00 0.96
N VAL A 382 -2.40 6.00 1.61
CA VAL A 382 -2.62 5.23 2.82
C VAL A 382 -3.81 4.30 2.61
N ILE A 383 -3.60 3.01 2.85
CA ILE A 383 -4.66 2.00 2.84
C ILE A 383 -4.70 1.42 4.26
N ILE A 384 -5.88 1.39 4.88
CA ILE A 384 -6.02 0.82 6.22
C ILE A 384 -7.12 -0.22 6.26
N THR A 385 -6.99 -1.17 7.18
CA THR A 385 -8.11 -1.99 7.64
C THR A 385 -8.50 -1.52 9.03
N THR A 386 -9.78 -1.44 9.34
CA THR A 386 -10.26 -1.00 10.65
C THR A 386 -11.60 -1.61 11.00
N HIS A 387 -11.85 -1.71 12.30
CA HIS A 387 -13.15 -2.03 12.90
C HIS A 387 -13.57 -0.94 13.91
N SER A 388 -12.93 0.24 13.85
CA SER A 388 -13.12 1.30 14.84
C SER A 388 -14.04 2.42 14.36
N ASP A 389 -15.14 2.59 15.09
CA ASP A 389 -16.03 3.75 14.97
C ASP A 389 -15.32 5.06 15.23
N TRP A 390 -14.43 5.09 16.24
CA TRP A 390 -13.73 6.33 16.64
C TRP A 390 -12.78 6.81 15.54
N LEU A 391 -12.11 5.88 14.88
CA LEU A 391 -11.20 6.19 13.78
C LEU A 391 -11.99 6.68 12.56
N LEU A 392 -13.08 6.00 12.21
CA LEU A 392 -13.93 6.35 11.09
C LEU A 392 -14.66 7.69 11.29
N GLU A 393 -15.17 7.95 12.50
CA GLU A 393 -15.81 9.21 12.84
C GLU A 393 -14.81 10.37 12.81
N GLN A 394 -13.58 10.16 13.26
CA GLN A 394 -12.57 11.20 13.16
C GLN A 394 -12.14 11.47 11.71
N ILE A 395 -12.07 10.44 10.85
CA ILE A 395 -11.89 10.64 9.41
C ILE A 395 -13.06 11.44 8.83
N SER A 396 -14.29 11.12 9.23
CA SER A 396 -15.50 11.86 8.83
C SER A 396 -15.41 13.34 9.20
N ASN A 397 -14.95 13.66 10.42
CA ASN A 397 -14.72 15.04 10.85
C ASN A 397 -13.68 15.76 10.00
N LEU A 398 -12.58 15.10 9.63
CA LEU A 398 -11.55 15.68 8.76
C LEU A 398 -12.08 15.97 7.35
N VAL A 399 -13.02 15.16 6.85
CA VAL A 399 -13.72 15.43 5.58
C VAL A 399 -14.74 16.58 5.73
N ARG A 400 -15.51 16.61 6.82
CA ARG A 400 -16.43 17.72 7.13
C ARG A 400 -15.68 19.05 7.23
N GLU A 401 -14.49 19.08 7.85
CA GLU A 401 -13.62 20.25 7.88
C GLU A 401 -13.25 20.71 6.47
N GLY A 402 -12.90 19.80 5.57
CA GLY A 402 -12.65 20.11 4.16
C GLY A 402 -13.85 20.72 3.45
N GLU A 403 -15.06 20.20 3.69
CA GLU A 403 -16.30 20.76 3.15
C GLU A 403 -16.60 22.17 3.70
N VAL A 404 -16.36 22.41 5.00
CA VAL A 404 -16.50 23.75 5.60
C VAL A 404 -15.51 24.74 5.00
N MET A 405 -14.28 24.29 4.71
CA MET A 405 -13.25 25.09 4.04
C MET A 405 -13.65 25.44 2.60
N LYS A 406 -14.18 24.49 1.83
CA LYS A 406 -14.71 24.74 0.48
C LYS A 406 -15.82 25.81 0.48
N LEU A 407 -16.62 25.88 1.55
CA LEU A 407 -17.69 26.88 1.70
C LEU A 407 -17.21 28.28 2.14
N GLY A 408 -15.91 28.45 2.45
CA GLY A 408 -15.37 29.71 2.97
C GLY A 408 -15.92 30.11 4.35
N LYS A 409 -16.51 29.15 5.08
CA LYS A 409 -17.17 29.38 6.38
C LYS A 409 -16.24 29.16 7.57
N SER A 410 -15.01 28.70 7.32
CA SER A 410 -14.08 28.41 8.40
C SER A 410 -13.54 29.69 9.04
N LYS A 411 -13.62 29.78 10.37
CA LYS A 411 -13.05 30.89 11.15
C LYS A 411 -11.55 30.74 11.41
N THR A 412 -11.01 29.54 11.20
CA THR A 412 -9.61 29.15 11.41
C THR A 412 -9.16 28.30 10.22
N GLU A 413 -7.91 28.33 9.81
CA GLU A 413 -7.39 27.35 8.85
C GLU A 413 -6.95 26.09 9.63
N PRO A 414 -7.74 25.00 9.69
CA PRO A 414 -7.27 23.73 10.26
C PRO A 414 -5.99 23.28 9.56
N THR A 415 -5.07 22.76 10.36
CA THR A 415 -3.73 22.33 9.90
C THR A 415 -3.79 21.08 9.02
N THR A 416 -4.87 20.27 9.15
CA THR A 416 -5.08 19.04 8.39
C THR A 416 -6.58 18.85 8.14
N TRP A 417 -6.99 18.65 6.89
CA TRP A 417 -8.35 18.28 6.49
C TRP A 417 -8.30 17.39 5.23
N LEU A 418 -9.39 16.71 4.90
CA LEU A 418 -9.51 15.81 3.75
C LEU A 418 -10.71 16.19 2.88
N THR A 419 -10.71 15.78 1.62
CA THR A 419 -11.87 15.91 0.72
C THR A 419 -12.58 14.58 0.53
N THR A 420 -13.83 14.64 0.06
CA THR A 420 -14.62 13.48 -0.35
C THR A 420 -13.97 12.69 -1.48
N GLU A 421 -13.20 13.35 -2.34
CA GLU A 421 -12.48 12.72 -3.45
C GLU A 421 -11.20 11.98 -2.99
N GLU A 422 -10.62 12.39 -1.86
CA GLU A 422 -9.39 11.81 -1.34
C GLU A 422 -9.63 10.62 -0.42
N VAL A 423 -10.84 10.46 0.10
CA VAL A 423 -11.20 9.40 1.06
C VAL A 423 -12.21 8.45 0.44
N GLY A 424 -11.88 7.16 0.44
CA GLY A 424 -12.81 6.09 0.09
C GLY A 424 -12.91 5.12 1.24
N ALA A 425 -14.13 4.72 1.57
CA ALA A 425 -14.41 3.74 2.61
C ALA A 425 -15.24 2.62 2.02
N TRP A 426 -14.86 1.37 2.27
CA TRP A 426 -15.54 0.18 1.78
C TRP A 426 -15.92 -0.71 2.96
N LEU A 427 -17.20 -1.03 3.06
CA LEU A 427 -17.76 -1.88 4.09
C LEU A 427 -17.73 -3.34 3.66
N PHE A 428 -17.10 -4.16 4.50
CA PHE A 428 -16.98 -5.59 4.35
C PHE A 428 -17.94 -6.28 5.32
N HIS A 429 -18.77 -7.16 4.78
CA HIS A 429 -19.65 -8.04 5.54
C HIS A 429 -19.37 -9.49 5.21
N ALA A 430 -19.75 -10.39 6.11
CA ALA A 430 -19.76 -11.81 5.82
C ALA A 430 -20.78 -12.10 4.71
N ASP A 431 -20.38 -12.91 3.72
CA ASP A 431 -21.24 -13.47 2.68
C ASP A 431 -22.05 -12.44 1.85
N LYS A 432 -21.60 -11.18 1.78
CA LYS A 432 -22.16 -10.15 0.91
C LYS A 432 -21.07 -9.49 0.07
N PRO A 433 -21.41 -8.90 -1.08
CA PRO A 433 -20.51 -8.03 -1.82
C PRO A 433 -20.02 -6.86 -0.95
N VAL A 434 -18.78 -6.43 -1.16
CA VAL A 434 -18.23 -5.23 -0.54
C VAL A 434 -18.90 -4.00 -1.14
N GLU A 435 -19.33 -3.07 -0.28
CA GLU A 435 -20.05 -1.86 -0.67
C GLU A 435 -19.24 -0.60 -0.32
N GLU A 436 -19.31 0.44 -1.15
CA GLU A 436 -18.70 1.74 -0.80
C GLU A 436 -19.60 2.46 0.22
N LEU A 437 -19.02 2.84 1.36
CA LEU A 437 -19.62 3.76 2.31
C LEU A 437 -19.54 5.18 1.76
N LYS A 438 -20.66 5.64 1.22
CA LYS A 438 -20.78 7.03 0.76
C LYS A 438 -20.72 7.98 1.95
N PHE A 439 -19.93 9.03 1.82
CA PHE A 439 -19.86 10.09 2.80
C PHE A 439 -21.16 10.90 2.84
N ASP A 440 -21.78 10.99 4.01
CA ASP A 440 -22.86 11.94 4.28
C ASP A 440 -22.33 13.16 5.05
N ARG A 441 -22.83 14.36 4.74
CA ARG A 441 -22.33 15.59 5.39
C ARG A 441 -22.69 15.69 6.87
N ILE A 442 -23.79 15.05 7.28
CA ILE A 442 -24.30 15.05 8.65
C ILE A 442 -23.76 13.79 9.34
N GLU A 443 -24.06 12.62 8.82
CA GLU A 443 -23.76 11.32 9.44
C GLU A 443 -22.31 10.86 9.23
N GLY A 444 -21.60 11.40 8.23
CA GLY A 444 -20.23 11.00 7.93
C GLY A 444 -20.16 9.66 7.21
N TYR A 445 -19.09 8.91 7.43
CA TYR A 445 -19.00 7.50 7.07
C TYR A 445 -19.62 6.67 8.18
N ASN A 446 -20.88 6.28 7.98
CA ASN A 446 -21.67 5.59 8.99
C ASN A 446 -22.00 4.14 8.53
N PRO A 447 -21.35 3.10 9.09
CA PRO A 447 -21.68 1.71 8.83
C PRO A 447 -22.97 1.31 9.56
N PRO A 448 -23.98 0.79 8.85
CA PRO A 448 -25.28 0.45 9.45
C PRO A 448 -25.15 -0.52 10.64
N ASP A 449 -24.30 -1.54 10.52
CA ASP A 449 -24.20 -2.64 11.48
C ASP A 449 -23.61 -2.24 12.84
N PHE A 450 -22.86 -1.14 12.93
CA PHE A 450 -22.26 -0.70 14.20
C PHE A 450 -23.26 -0.03 15.15
N TYR A 451 -24.36 0.51 14.62
CA TYR A 451 -25.42 1.09 15.43
C TYR A 451 -26.22 0.04 16.20
N ASP A 452 -26.32 -1.18 15.67
CA ASP A 452 -27.15 -2.23 16.25
C ASP A 452 -26.61 -2.73 17.60
N VAL A 453 -25.29 -2.85 17.73
CA VAL A 453 -24.66 -3.34 18.99
C VAL A 453 -24.78 -2.30 20.10
N SER A 454 -24.41 -1.05 19.82
CA SER A 454 -24.45 0.04 20.81
C SER A 454 -25.88 0.34 21.26
N SER A 455 -26.84 0.37 20.34
CA SER A 455 -28.26 0.54 20.64
C SER A 455 -28.82 -0.65 21.43
N GLY A 456 -28.44 -1.89 21.08
CA GLY A 456 -28.84 -3.09 21.82
C GLY A 456 -28.36 -3.09 23.27
N LEU A 457 -27.09 -2.69 23.51
CA LEU A 457 -26.54 -2.54 24.85
C LEU A 457 -27.23 -1.41 25.63
N TYR A 458 -27.50 -0.27 24.99
CA TYR A 458 -28.22 0.83 25.62
C TYR A 458 -29.64 0.42 26.03
N ASN A 459 -30.39 -0.23 25.13
CA ASN A 459 -31.74 -0.71 25.42
C ASN A 459 -31.74 -1.71 26.58
N SER A 460 -30.81 -2.66 26.57
CA SER A 460 -30.64 -3.63 27.67
C SER A 460 -30.35 -2.91 28.99
N ALA A 461 -29.48 -1.89 28.98
CA ALA A 461 -29.17 -1.11 30.17
C ALA A 461 -30.36 -0.33 30.71
N VAL A 462 -31.19 0.25 29.82
CA VAL A 462 -32.43 0.93 30.20
C VAL A 462 -33.42 -0.06 30.83
N GLU A 463 -33.57 -1.25 30.26
CA GLU A 463 -34.42 -2.32 30.83
C GLU A 463 -33.94 -2.74 32.22
N PHE A 464 -32.65 -2.97 32.41
CA PHE A 464 -32.10 -3.33 33.73
C PHE A 464 -32.26 -2.21 34.76
N GLN A 465 -32.10 -0.96 34.35
CA GLN A 465 -32.31 0.19 35.24
C GLN A 465 -33.75 0.31 35.70
N GLN A 466 -34.72 0.06 34.80
CA GLN A 466 -36.13 0.05 35.17
C GLN A 466 -36.43 -1.05 36.20
N GLN A 467 -35.93 -2.27 35.97
CA GLN A 467 -36.13 -3.39 36.91
C GLN A 467 -35.50 -3.13 38.29
N LEU A 468 -34.33 -2.51 38.35
CA LEU A 468 -33.66 -2.16 39.62
C LEU A 468 -34.33 -1.00 40.38
N GLN A 469 -35.22 -0.23 39.72
CA GLN A 469 -35.98 0.87 40.35
C GLN A 469 -37.37 0.44 40.84
N GLU A 470 -37.84 -0.75 40.46
CA GLU A 470 -39.14 -1.30 40.87
C GLU A 470 -39.07 -2.10 42.20
N GLU A 471 -37.88 -2.26 42.80
CA GLU A 471 -37.65 -2.72 44.20
C GLU A 471 -37.50 -1.52 45.15
#